data_AF-U6L2F8-F1
#
_entry.id   AF-U6L2F8-F1
#
_cell.length_a   1.000
_cell.length_b   1.000
_cell.length_c   1.000
_cell.angle_alpha   90.00
_cell.angle_beta   90.00
_cell.angle_gamma   90.00
#
_symmetry.space_group_name_H-M   'P 1'
#
loop_
_entity.id
_entity.type
_entity.pdbx_description
1 polymer ?
#
loop_
_entity_poly.entity_id
_entity_poly.type
_entity_poly.pdbx_seq_one_letter_code
_entity_poly.pdbx_strand_id
1 'polypeptide(L)'
;MADGAAQEARRYQIKSFLRKEEKQKRGLEPLPVFFFETARLLLFNPLVQPLGTEVLWEKEKGLVLQLWDRRQAKIAAALSAANLDEQVIRMDHIQPSETYMLSHMRMDD
;
A
#
# COMPACT_ATOMS: atom_id res chain seq x y z
N MET A 1 15.66 21.90 -11.09
CA MET A 1 16.53 20.76 -11.46
C MET A 1 16.67 19.72 -10.36
N ALA A 2 16.73 20.09 -9.07
CA ALA A 2 16.83 19.13 -7.95
C ALA A 2 15.55 18.29 -7.69
N ASP A 3 14.38 18.86 -7.96
CA ASP A 3 13.09 18.23 -7.60
C ASP A 3 12.74 17.00 -8.48
N GLY A 4 13.12 17.05 -9.76
CA GLY A 4 12.87 15.97 -10.72
C GLY A 4 13.64 14.68 -10.39
N ALA A 5 14.89 14.80 -9.95
CA ALA A 5 15.71 13.63 -9.60
C ALA A 5 15.19 12.93 -8.34
N ALA A 6 14.73 13.69 -7.35
CA ALA A 6 14.13 13.14 -6.14
C ALA A 6 12.79 12.46 -6.43
N GLN A 7 11.99 13.02 -7.34
CA GLN A 7 10.72 12.44 -7.76
C GLN A 7 10.91 11.13 -8.53
N GLU A 8 11.89 11.09 -9.44
CA GLU A 8 12.22 9.89 -10.20
C GLU A 8 12.76 8.76 -9.30
N ALA A 9 13.59 9.10 -8.30
CA ALA A 9 14.08 8.15 -7.31
C ALA A 9 12.94 7.53 -6.48
N ARG A 10 11.99 8.35 -6.01
CA ARG A 10 10.79 7.85 -5.28
C ARG A 10 9.96 6.93 -6.16
N ARG A 11 9.71 7.33 -7.41
CA ARG A 11 8.94 6.52 -8.36
C ARG A 11 9.61 5.18 -8.65
N TYR A 12 10.93 5.17 -8.79
CA TYR A 12 11.70 3.93 -8.94
C TYR A 12 11.55 3.03 -7.70
N GLN A 13 11.60 3.61 -6.51
CA GLN A 13 11.43 2.88 -5.26
C GLN A 13 10.04 2.22 -5.16
N ILE A 14 8.96 2.95 -5.43
CA ILE A 14 7.58 2.40 -5.39
C ILE A 14 7.42 1.28 -6.43
N LYS A 15 7.93 1.47 -7.64
CA LYS A 15 7.95 0.41 -8.67
C LYS A 15 8.72 -0.83 -8.21
N SER A 16 9.80 -0.65 -7.45
CA SER A 16 10.57 -1.76 -6.90
C SER A 16 9.73 -2.56 -5.89
N PHE A 17 9.05 -1.87 -4.96
CA PHE A 17 8.12 -2.53 -4.02
C PHE A 17 7.01 -3.28 -4.75
N LEU A 18 6.36 -2.66 -5.74
CA LEU A 18 5.32 -3.31 -6.53
C LEU A 18 5.83 -4.58 -7.23
N ARG A 19 6.99 -4.52 -7.88
CA ARG A 19 7.58 -5.70 -8.55
C ARG A 19 7.91 -6.83 -7.58
N LYS A 20 8.38 -6.50 -6.38
CA LYS A 20 8.68 -7.51 -5.36
C LYS A 20 7.40 -8.12 -4.79
N GLU A 21 6.41 -7.28 -4.50
CA GLU A 21 5.07 -7.71 -4.09
C GLU A 21 4.46 -8.66 -5.14
N GLU A 22 4.60 -8.37 -6.44
CA GLU A 22 4.13 -9.26 -7.51
C GLU A 22 4.85 -10.62 -7.56
N LYS A 23 6.17 -10.62 -7.31
CA LYS A 23 6.98 -11.85 -7.32
C LYS A 23 6.72 -12.70 -6.07
N GLN A 24 6.42 -12.07 -4.95
CA GLN A 24 6.18 -12.76 -3.69
C GLN A 24 4.80 -13.41 -3.68
N LYS A 25 4.74 -14.73 -3.90
CA LYS A 25 3.46 -15.46 -3.96
C LYS A 25 2.76 -15.61 -2.61
N ARG A 26 3.49 -15.56 -1.49
CA ARG A 26 2.96 -15.76 -0.14
C ARG A 26 3.47 -14.67 0.80
N GLY A 27 2.60 -14.20 1.69
CA GLY A 27 2.90 -13.08 2.57
C GLY A 27 2.99 -11.76 1.81
N LEU A 28 3.41 -10.73 2.54
CA LEU A 28 3.45 -9.34 2.09
C LEU A 28 4.91 -8.88 1.97
N GLU A 29 5.22 -8.06 0.95
CA GLU A 29 6.56 -7.48 0.82
C GLU A 29 6.80 -6.51 2.00
N PRO A 30 8.02 -6.50 2.59
CA PRO A 30 8.39 -5.49 3.56
C PRO A 30 8.34 -4.08 2.96
N LEU A 31 7.55 -3.21 3.58
CA LEU A 31 7.50 -1.79 3.27
C LEU A 31 8.12 -0.97 4.41
N PRO A 32 8.56 0.27 4.15
CA PRO A 32 8.85 1.22 5.21
C PRO A 32 7.68 1.32 6.19
N VAL A 33 7.98 1.52 7.47
CA VAL A 33 6.95 1.68 8.50
C VAL A 33 6.04 2.87 8.13
N PHE A 34 4.72 2.68 8.24
CA PHE A 34 3.70 3.67 7.90
C PHE A 34 3.71 4.13 6.42
N PHE A 35 4.05 3.21 5.50
CA PHE A 35 4.16 3.55 4.09
C PHE A 35 2.86 4.16 3.52
N PHE A 36 1.71 3.54 3.78
CA PHE A 36 0.43 3.98 3.23
C PHE A 36 -0.11 5.24 3.90
N GLU A 37 0.12 5.41 5.20
CA GLU A 37 -0.24 6.61 5.94
C GLU A 37 0.56 7.81 5.42
N THR A 38 1.86 7.61 5.20
CA THR A 38 2.75 8.63 4.63
C THR A 38 2.34 8.96 3.20
N ALA A 39 2.04 7.94 2.38
CA ALA A 39 1.58 8.14 1.02
C ALA A 39 0.23 8.88 0.98
N ARG A 40 -0.72 8.51 1.85
CA ARG A 40 -2.00 9.21 2.00
C ARG A 40 -1.80 10.68 2.33
N LEU A 41 -0.94 10.98 3.30
CA LEU A 41 -0.63 12.35 3.69
C LEU A 41 -0.03 13.12 2.52
N LEU A 42 1.03 12.62 1.89
CA LEU A 42 1.80 13.41 0.91
C LEU A 42 1.15 13.43 -0.48
N LEU A 43 0.58 12.31 -0.92
CA LEU A 43 0.09 12.14 -2.30
C LEU A 43 -1.42 12.31 -2.43
N PHE A 44 -2.19 12.24 -1.35
CA PHE A 44 -3.66 12.30 -1.44
C PHE A 44 -4.28 13.44 -0.62
N ASN A 45 -3.49 14.17 0.17
CA ASN A 45 -3.99 15.36 0.85
C ASN A 45 -3.67 16.62 0.03
N PRO A 46 -4.67 17.29 -0.56
CA PRO A 46 -4.44 18.51 -1.34
C PRO A 46 -3.89 19.66 -0.48
N LEU A 47 -4.09 19.64 0.84
CA LEU A 47 -3.62 20.68 1.75
C LEU A 47 -2.09 20.69 1.94
N VAL A 48 -1.42 19.58 1.65
CA VAL A 48 0.06 19.50 1.76
C VAL A 48 0.74 19.50 0.39
N GLN A 49 -0.03 19.48 -0.69
CA GLN A 49 0.52 19.54 -2.04
C GLN A 49 0.75 21.00 -2.43
N PRO A 50 1.93 21.34 -2.98
CA PRO A 50 2.14 22.65 -3.57
C PRO A 50 1.11 22.91 -4.68
N LEU A 51 0.55 24.12 -4.71
CA LEU A 51 -0.44 24.51 -5.71
C LEU A 51 0.09 24.30 -7.14
N GLY A 52 -0.73 23.70 -8.01
CA GLY A 52 -0.38 23.49 -9.42
C GLY A 52 0.52 22.28 -9.67
N THR A 53 0.75 21.43 -8.66
CA THR A 53 1.54 20.20 -8.81
C THR A 53 0.69 18.93 -8.91
N GLU A 54 -0.64 19.05 -8.96
CA GLU A 54 -1.57 17.91 -8.85
C GLU A 54 -1.25 16.83 -9.89
N VAL A 55 -0.99 17.25 -11.13
CA VAL A 55 -0.66 16.37 -12.27
C VAL A 55 0.69 15.68 -12.11
N LEU A 56 1.62 16.29 -11.35
CA LEU A 56 2.97 15.75 -11.15
C LEU A 56 2.95 14.49 -10.27
N TRP A 57 1.95 14.34 -9.41
CA TRP A 57 1.87 13.24 -8.44
C TRP A 57 1.00 12.07 -8.91
N GLU A 58 0.26 12.21 -10.02
CA GLU A 58 -0.69 11.19 -10.49
C GLU A 58 -0.04 9.84 -10.76
N LYS A 59 1.21 9.83 -11.24
CA LYS A 59 1.95 8.58 -11.50
C LYS A 59 2.30 7.87 -10.20
N GLU A 60 2.75 8.58 -9.19
CA GLU A 60 3.07 8.05 -7.87
C GLU A 60 1.80 7.57 -7.15
N LYS A 61 0.71 8.37 -7.19
CA LYS A 61 -0.61 7.97 -6.66
C LYS A 61 -1.05 6.64 -7.27
N GLY A 62 -1.01 6.53 -8.60
CA GLY A 62 -1.40 5.30 -9.30
C GLY A 62 -0.57 4.09 -8.89
N LEU A 63 0.75 4.25 -8.71
CA LEU A 63 1.62 3.17 -8.26
C LEU A 63 1.34 2.74 -6.81
N VAL A 64 1.06 3.69 -5.92
CA VAL A 64 0.69 3.40 -4.53
C VAL A 64 -0.65 2.67 -4.48
N LEU A 65 -1.65 3.10 -5.25
CA LEU A 65 -2.95 2.43 -5.33
C LEU A 65 -2.82 1.00 -5.89
N GLN A 66 -2.00 0.80 -6.92
CA GLN A 66 -1.74 -0.55 -7.44
C GLN A 66 -1.09 -1.46 -6.40
N LEU A 67 -0.12 -0.94 -5.64
CA LEU A 67 0.51 -1.69 -4.55
C LEU A 67 -0.50 -2.01 -3.44
N TRP A 68 -1.35 -1.05 -3.09
CA TRP A 68 -2.43 -1.23 -2.12
C TRP A 68 -3.39 -2.35 -2.54
N ASP A 69 -3.96 -2.26 -3.74
CA ASP A 69 -4.94 -3.24 -4.24
C ASP A 69 -4.36 -4.65 -4.28
N ARG A 70 -3.11 -4.80 -4.72
CA ARG A 70 -2.38 -6.08 -4.73
C ARG A 70 -2.28 -6.69 -3.33
N ARG A 71 -1.96 -5.87 -2.34
CA ARG A 71 -1.81 -6.33 -0.95
C ARG A 71 -3.16 -6.65 -0.33
N GLN A 72 -4.19 -5.84 -0.56
CA GLN A 72 -5.56 -6.13 -0.12
C GLN A 72 -6.05 -7.46 -0.70
N ALA A 73 -5.80 -7.74 -1.98
CA ALA A 73 -6.16 -9.02 -2.59
C ALA A 73 -5.46 -10.21 -1.93
N LYS A 74 -4.18 -10.08 -1.56
CA LYS A 74 -3.44 -11.13 -0.83
C LYS A 74 -3.95 -11.33 0.59
N ILE A 75 -4.22 -10.24 1.30
CA ILE A 75 -4.78 -10.25 2.65
C ILE A 75 -6.13 -10.96 2.63
N ALA A 76 -7.02 -10.57 1.70
CA ALA A 76 -8.33 -11.18 1.54
C ALA A 76 -8.23 -12.68 1.19
N ALA A 77 -7.32 -13.06 0.29
CA ALA A 77 -7.11 -14.47 -0.07
C ALA A 77 -6.59 -15.30 1.12
N ALA A 78 -5.66 -14.75 1.91
CA ALA A 78 -5.15 -15.41 3.11
C ALA A 78 -6.26 -15.60 4.18
N LEU A 79 -7.06 -14.56 4.42
CA LEU A 79 -8.19 -14.60 5.35
C LEU A 79 -9.26 -15.59 4.90
N SER A 80 -9.61 -15.59 3.61
CA SER A 80 -10.60 -16.53 3.06
C SER A 80 -10.14 -17.98 3.19
N ALA A 81 -8.85 -18.27 2.93
CA ALA A 81 -8.31 -19.61 3.08
C ALA A 81 -8.33 -20.08 4.55
N ALA A 82 -8.00 -19.20 5.49
CA ALA A 82 -7.94 -19.56 6.90
C ALA A 82 -9.31 -19.68 7.57
N ASN A 83 -10.30 -18.89 7.13
CA ASN A 83 -11.68 -19.02 7.60
C ASN A 83 -12.29 -20.38 7.24
N LEU A 84 -11.89 -20.97 6.11
CA LEU A 84 -12.33 -22.32 5.73
C LEU A 84 -11.79 -23.40 6.67
N ASP A 85 -10.62 -23.17 7.26
CA ASP A 85 -9.90 -24.15 8.08
C ASP A 85 -9.87 -23.80 9.59
N GLU A 86 -10.55 -22.73 10.03
CA GLU A 86 -10.49 -22.16 11.39
C GLU A 86 -9.05 -21.94 11.92
N GLN A 87 -8.13 -21.54 11.05
CA GLN A 87 -6.71 -21.41 11.38
C GLN A 87 -6.29 -20.01 11.84
N VAL A 88 -5.32 -19.96 12.77
CA VAL A 88 -4.62 -18.72 13.10
C VAL A 88 -3.71 -18.32 11.95
N ILE A 89 -3.88 -17.10 11.44
CA ILE A 89 -3.04 -16.56 10.37
C ILE A 89 -1.90 -15.75 10.97
N ARG A 90 -0.68 -16.08 10.56
CA ARG A 90 0.48 -15.20 10.72
C ARG A 90 0.66 -14.38 9.45
N MET A 91 0.56 -13.06 9.58
CA MET A 91 0.77 -12.13 8.46
C MET A 91 1.84 -11.11 8.82
N ASP A 92 3.09 -11.43 8.49
CA ASP A 92 4.23 -10.53 8.69
C ASP A 92 4.15 -9.34 7.71
N HIS A 93 4.67 -8.18 8.13
CA HIS A 93 4.75 -6.94 7.33
C HIS A 93 3.43 -6.29 6.92
N ILE A 94 2.31 -6.69 7.52
CA ILE A 94 1.05 -5.95 7.42
C ILE A 94 1.23 -4.51 7.91
N GLN A 95 0.67 -3.55 7.19
CA GLN A 95 0.72 -2.13 7.54
C GLN A 95 -0.44 -1.75 8.46
N PRO A 96 -0.30 -0.74 9.33
CA PRO A 96 -1.34 -0.38 10.29
C PRO A 96 -2.68 -0.01 9.64
N SER A 97 -2.68 0.74 8.54
CA SER A 97 -3.89 1.04 7.77
C SER A 97 -4.60 -0.20 7.22
N GLU A 98 -3.84 -1.23 6.86
CA GLU A 98 -4.38 -2.51 6.39
C GLU A 98 -5.04 -3.26 7.55
N THR A 99 -4.40 -3.30 8.73
CA THR A 99 -4.98 -3.88 9.95
C THR A 99 -6.23 -3.14 10.41
N TYR A 100 -6.22 -1.81 10.36
CA TYR A 100 -7.36 -0.97 10.75
C TYR A 100 -8.60 -1.29 9.90
N MET A 101 -8.46 -1.52 8.60
CA MET A 101 -9.60 -1.92 7.77
C MET A 101 -10.21 -3.25 8.20
N LEU A 102 -9.37 -4.22 8.54
CA LEU A 102 -9.83 -5.53 8.99
C LEU A 102 -10.59 -5.46 10.32
N SER A 103 -10.20 -4.57 11.24
CA SER A 103 -10.90 -4.44 12.53
C SER A 103 -12.33 -3.92 12.39
N HIS A 104 -12.65 -3.27 11.26
CA HIS A 104 -13.99 -2.72 10.97
C HIS A 104 -14.83 -3.63 10.07
N MET A 105 -14.31 -4.79 9.63
CA MET A 105 -15.08 -5.80 8.89
C MET A 105 -16.05 -6.60 9.79
N ARG A 106 -16.13 -6.31 11.09
CA ARG A 106 -17.09 -6.89 12.04
C ARG A 106 -18.24 -5.94 12.32
N MET A 107 -19.05 -5.64 11.32
CA MET A 107 -20.34 -4.96 11.48
C MET A 107 -21.14 -5.24 10.22
N ASP A 108 -21.86 -6.36 10.18
CA ASP A 108 -23.08 -6.60 9.40
C ASP A 108 -23.46 -8.07 9.66
N ASP A 109 -24.05 -8.30 10.83
CA ASP A 109 -24.91 -9.46 11.11
C ASP A 109 -26.36 -9.11 10.74
#